data_AF-A0A8C7X1J4-F1
#
_entry.id   AF-A0A8C7X1J4-F1
#
_cell.length_a   1.000
_cell.length_b   1.000
_cell.length_c   1.000
_cell.angle_alpha   90.00
_cell.angle_beta   90.00
_cell.angle_gamma   90.00
#
_symmetry.space_group_name_H-M   'P 1'
#
loop_
_entity.id
_entity.type
_entity.pdbx_description
1 polymer ?
#
loop_
_entity_poly.entity_id
_entity_poly.type
_entity_poly.pdbx_seq_one_letter_code
_entity_poly.pdbx_strand_id
1 'polypeptide(L)'
;MRLLGECRGRIDAAKRMGSELQEEGEVLSGLVDPSSSESQASGVIERWELLQAQDLSKERSSRQQQQLTSDLCSVCSWLEEAEADLQQQRGQGVTSDMQTIQHHIRKLKELQKAYDKRKPIVLSINLCSPDFLQPDLQDSQQLQVRLKDLNKHWDQLGVSLDEWRSSLQEALLQCQDFHEMSHGLLLWLENIDRRRNQALPIDADQDADALQQRHDALTQIRQELLDSQLKVSSLQDVSLQLLLHSQGSGCSEAKEKVHVIGNRLKVLLKEVTHDLRELAKTLDMSSSQQDLSSWSSADDLDTSGSLSPASGRSTPSRQRSQRGDSSAPQPGACVSGPPHRYRSVAL
;
A
#
# COMPACT_ATOMS: atom_id res chain seq x y z
N MET A 1 53.82 25.33 -27.89
CA MET A 1 54.40 24.86 -26.62
C MET A 1 55.82 25.37 -26.34
N ARG A 2 56.78 25.37 -27.30
CA ARG A 2 58.17 25.85 -27.05
C ARG A 2 58.26 27.30 -26.54
N LEU A 3 57.55 28.24 -27.18
CA LEU A 3 57.58 29.66 -26.80
C LEU A 3 57.08 29.96 -25.38
N LEU A 4 56.00 29.31 -24.91
CA LEU A 4 55.51 29.48 -23.53
C LEU A 4 56.49 28.89 -22.50
N GLY A 5 57.16 27.79 -22.84
CA GLY A 5 58.22 27.20 -22.02
C GLY A 5 59.46 28.10 -21.94
N GLU A 6 59.84 28.73 -23.04
CA GLU A 6 60.94 29.70 -23.11
C GLU A 6 60.63 30.99 -22.33
N CYS A 7 59.40 31.51 -22.41
CA CYS A 7 58.95 32.65 -21.61
C CYS A 7 58.91 32.32 -20.11
N ARG A 8 58.42 31.13 -19.73
CA ARG A 8 58.46 30.66 -18.34
C ARG A 8 59.89 30.59 -17.81
N GLY A 9 60.81 30.00 -18.58
CA GLY A 9 62.23 29.92 -18.21
C GLY A 9 62.89 31.30 -18.04
N ARG A 10 62.53 32.27 -18.89
CA ARG A 10 63.01 33.67 -18.78
C ARG A 10 62.42 34.40 -17.58
N ILE A 11 61.15 34.19 -17.25
CA ILE A 11 60.50 34.73 -16.04
C ILE A 11 61.12 34.12 -14.79
N ASP A 12 61.35 32.81 -14.76
CA ASP A 12 61.97 32.13 -13.62
C ASP A 12 63.42 32.62 -13.41
N ALA A 13 64.14 32.93 -14.49
CA ALA A 13 65.45 33.57 -14.41
C ALA A 13 65.37 35.01 -13.89
N ALA A 14 64.39 35.80 -14.34
CA ALA A 14 64.16 37.16 -13.86
C ALA A 14 63.79 37.19 -12.36
N LYS A 15 62.99 36.23 -11.89
CA LYS A 15 62.67 36.05 -10.47
C LYS A 15 63.91 35.75 -9.63
N ARG A 16 64.77 34.84 -10.09
CA ARG A 16 66.02 34.49 -9.40
C ARG A 16 66.98 35.69 -9.31
N MET A 17 67.19 36.41 -10.42
CA MET A 17 68.04 37.60 -10.40
C MET A 17 67.48 38.73 -9.53
N GLY A 18 66.15 38.89 -9.47
CA GLY A 18 65.52 39.83 -8.54
C GLY A 18 65.79 39.48 -7.07
N SER A 19 65.71 38.19 -6.70
CA SER A 19 66.05 37.73 -5.36
C SER A 19 67.54 37.88 -5.03
N GLU A 20 68.43 37.61 -5.97
CA GLU A 20 69.89 37.78 -5.81
C GLU A 20 70.28 39.26 -5.63
N LEU A 21 69.69 40.17 -6.42
CA LEU A 21 69.93 41.63 -6.27
C LEU A 21 69.37 42.18 -4.94
N GLN A 22 68.30 41.59 -4.43
CA GLN A 22 67.72 41.98 -3.14
C GLN A 22 68.57 41.49 -1.94
N GLU A 23 69.28 40.37 -2.05
CA GLU A 23 70.27 39.92 -1.05
C GLU A 23 71.56 40.77 -1.07
N GLU A 24 71.99 41.28 -2.23
CA GLU A 24 73.18 42.16 -2.33
C GLU A 24 72.90 43.62 -1.92
N GLY A 25 71.65 44.09 -2.06
CA GLY A 25 71.22 45.45 -1.72
C GLY A 25 71.18 45.78 -0.21
N GLU A 26 71.15 44.78 0.68
CA GLU A 26 71.25 45.01 2.13
C GLU A 26 72.66 45.46 2.56
N VAL A 27 73.69 45.33 1.71
CA VAL A 27 75.09 45.67 2.07
C VAL A 27 75.51 47.09 1.62
N LEU A 28 74.80 47.73 0.68
CA LEU A 28 75.13 49.07 0.17
C LEU A 28 73.89 49.96 -0.02
N SER A 29 73.29 50.39 1.10
CA SER A 29 72.26 51.45 1.08
C SER A 29 72.91 52.82 0.81
N GLY A 30 72.78 53.33 -0.43
CA GLY A 30 73.26 54.69 -0.74
C GLY A 30 72.87 55.30 -2.09
N LEU A 31 72.60 54.51 -3.14
CA LEU A 31 72.20 55.06 -4.45
C LEU A 31 71.08 54.21 -5.07
N VAL A 32 69.83 54.61 -4.85
CA VAL A 32 68.68 54.06 -5.59
C VAL A 32 68.34 55.03 -6.71
N ASP A 33 68.60 54.62 -7.95
CA ASP A 33 68.09 55.28 -9.15
C ASP A 33 66.57 55.03 -9.24
N PRO A 34 65.71 56.07 -9.34
CA PRO A 34 64.25 55.90 -9.37
C PRO A 34 63.71 55.13 -10.59
N SER A 35 64.57 54.79 -11.55
CA SER A 35 64.24 54.05 -12.77
C SER A 35 64.62 52.55 -12.74
N SER A 36 64.84 52.00 -11.54
CA SER A 36 65.32 50.64 -11.28
C SER A 36 64.74 49.55 -12.21
N SER A 37 65.64 48.81 -12.85
CA SER A 37 65.39 47.58 -13.60
C SER A 37 64.56 46.55 -12.82
N GLU A 38 64.59 46.61 -11.49
CA GLU A 38 63.84 45.76 -10.57
C GLU A 38 62.34 46.03 -10.61
N SER A 39 61.92 47.30 -10.67
CA SER A 39 60.51 47.69 -10.82
C SER A 39 59.91 47.24 -12.16
N GLN A 40 60.72 47.28 -13.23
CA GLN A 40 60.31 46.76 -14.53
C GLN A 40 60.23 45.22 -14.55
N ALA A 41 61.18 44.53 -13.92
CA ALA A 41 61.18 43.08 -13.79
C ALA A 41 59.97 42.59 -12.96
N SER A 42 59.67 43.26 -11.85
CA SER A 42 58.50 43.00 -11.00
C SER A 42 57.19 43.14 -11.79
N GLY A 43 57.01 44.24 -12.55
CA GLY A 43 55.82 44.42 -13.38
C GLY A 43 55.68 43.41 -14.54
N VAL A 44 56.78 42.85 -15.06
CA VAL A 44 56.73 41.73 -16.03
C VAL A 44 56.31 40.43 -15.35
N ILE A 45 56.78 40.18 -14.13
CA ILE A 45 56.43 39.01 -13.32
C ILE A 45 54.94 39.03 -12.95
N GLU A 46 54.42 40.13 -12.41
CA GLU A 46 53.01 40.27 -12.02
C GLU A 46 52.07 40.05 -13.22
N ARG A 47 52.39 40.64 -14.37
CA ARG A 47 51.60 40.45 -15.61
C ARG A 47 51.65 39.00 -16.10
N TRP A 48 52.81 38.34 -16.00
CA TRP A 48 52.93 36.93 -16.37
C TRP A 48 52.13 36.01 -15.43
N GLU A 49 52.15 36.26 -14.13
CA GLU A 49 51.34 35.53 -13.15
C GLU A 49 49.84 35.72 -13.39
N LEU A 50 49.41 36.95 -13.71
CA LEU A 50 48.02 37.23 -14.07
C LEU A 50 47.59 36.52 -15.36
N LEU A 51 48.42 36.53 -16.39
CA LEU A 51 48.16 35.78 -17.64
C LEU A 51 48.09 34.28 -17.39
N GLN A 52 48.99 33.73 -16.57
CA GLN A 52 48.96 32.33 -16.18
C GLN A 52 47.68 31.97 -15.42
N ALA A 53 47.26 32.80 -14.46
CA ALA A 53 46.00 32.62 -13.73
C ALA A 53 44.78 32.70 -14.68
N GLN A 54 44.83 33.58 -15.68
CA GLN A 54 43.78 33.70 -16.69
C GLN A 54 43.72 32.46 -17.60
N ASP A 55 44.85 31.92 -18.04
CA ASP A 55 44.89 30.72 -18.87
C ASP A 55 44.41 29.49 -18.11
N LEU A 56 44.85 29.31 -16.85
CA LEU A 56 44.37 28.21 -15.99
C LEU A 56 42.86 28.31 -15.72
N SER A 57 42.33 29.51 -15.50
CA SER A 57 40.90 29.71 -15.28
C SER A 57 40.08 29.46 -16.55
N LYS A 58 40.55 29.89 -17.73
CA LYS A 58 39.95 29.54 -19.03
C LYS A 58 39.97 28.04 -19.28
N GLU A 59 41.10 27.38 -19.03
CA GLU A 59 41.21 25.93 -19.21
C GLU A 59 40.23 25.19 -18.28
N ARG A 60 40.16 25.57 -17.00
CA ARG A 60 39.20 25.01 -16.04
C ARG A 60 37.74 25.23 -16.49
N SER A 61 37.40 26.45 -16.91
CA SER A 61 36.07 26.79 -17.41
C SER A 61 35.70 25.96 -18.64
N SER A 62 36.62 25.79 -19.59
CA SER A 62 36.40 24.95 -20.78
C SER A 62 36.15 23.48 -20.44
N ARG A 63 36.89 22.92 -19.48
CA ARG A 63 36.67 21.54 -18.99
C ARG A 63 35.33 21.39 -18.28
N GLN A 64 34.95 22.38 -17.45
CA GLN A 64 33.65 22.39 -16.79
C GLN A 64 32.49 22.48 -17.79
N GLN A 65 32.62 23.29 -18.84
CA GLN A 65 31.63 23.39 -19.90
C GLN A 65 31.47 22.08 -20.69
N GLN A 66 32.58 21.41 -21.01
CA GLN A 66 32.56 20.10 -21.66
C GLN A 66 31.89 19.04 -20.78
N GLN A 67 32.22 19.02 -19.48
CA GLN A 67 31.60 18.11 -18.51
C GLN A 67 30.10 18.36 -18.38
N LEU A 68 29.67 19.62 -18.21
CA LEU A 68 28.26 20.02 -18.17
C LEU A 68 27.52 19.52 -19.41
N THR A 69 28.10 19.74 -20.59
CA THR A 69 27.48 19.34 -21.87
C THR A 69 27.37 17.83 -21.97
N SER A 70 28.40 17.09 -21.57
CA SER A 70 28.41 15.63 -21.54
C SER A 70 27.35 15.07 -20.58
N ASP A 71 27.30 15.60 -19.37
CA ASP A 71 26.35 15.16 -18.34
C ASP A 71 24.91 15.48 -18.75
N LEU A 72 24.67 16.68 -19.29
CA LEU A 72 23.37 17.09 -19.82
C LEU A 72 22.89 16.13 -20.91
N CYS A 73 23.73 15.81 -21.89
CA CYS A 73 23.39 14.84 -22.94
C CYS A 73 23.13 13.45 -22.37
N SER A 74 23.98 12.97 -21.46
CA SER A 74 23.82 11.66 -20.85
C SER A 74 22.52 11.53 -20.04
N VAL A 75 22.13 12.58 -19.31
CA VAL A 75 20.87 12.61 -18.55
C VAL A 75 19.67 12.70 -19.49
N CYS A 76 19.70 13.55 -20.52
CA CYS A 76 18.62 13.63 -21.51
C CYS A 76 18.35 12.28 -22.18
N SER A 77 19.37 11.61 -22.71
CA SER A 77 19.19 10.30 -23.35
C SER A 77 18.65 9.26 -22.38
N TRP A 78 19.14 9.26 -21.13
CA TRP A 78 18.60 8.34 -20.13
C TRP A 78 17.15 8.66 -19.74
N LEU A 79 16.76 9.94 -19.67
CA LEU A 79 15.38 10.33 -19.38
C LEU A 79 14.43 9.78 -20.45
N GLU A 80 14.78 9.90 -21.73
CA GLU A 80 14.00 9.34 -22.84
C GLU A 80 13.83 7.81 -22.69
N GLU A 81 14.92 7.09 -22.38
CA GLU A 81 14.88 5.64 -22.14
C GLU A 81 14.01 5.27 -20.91
N ALA A 82 14.16 6.02 -19.81
CA ALA A 82 13.45 5.76 -18.57
C ALA A 82 11.95 6.07 -18.68
N GLU A 83 11.59 7.15 -19.37
CA GLU A 83 10.20 7.50 -19.67
C GLU A 83 9.56 6.44 -20.56
N ALA A 84 10.26 5.96 -21.58
CA ALA A 84 9.78 4.89 -22.46
C ALA A 84 9.59 3.57 -21.70
N ASP A 85 10.56 3.16 -20.86
CA ASP A 85 10.42 1.96 -20.03
C ASP A 85 9.24 2.10 -19.07
N LEU A 86 9.13 3.23 -18.35
CA LEU A 86 8.02 3.47 -17.44
C LEU A 86 6.66 3.40 -18.15
N GLN A 87 6.55 4.02 -19.32
CA GLN A 87 5.33 3.98 -20.13
C GLN A 87 5.00 2.55 -20.58
N GLN A 88 6.02 1.77 -20.98
CA GLN A 88 5.85 0.37 -21.34
C GLN A 88 5.40 -0.47 -20.14
N GLN A 89 5.96 -0.25 -18.95
CA GLN A 89 5.57 -0.98 -17.75
C GLN A 89 4.13 -0.63 -17.32
N ARG A 90 3.74 0.65 -17.37
CA ARG A 90 2.36 1.08 -17.06
C ARG A 90 1.35 0.56 -18.10
N GLY A 91 1.74 0.48 -19.37
CA GLY A 91 0.90 -0.02 -20.46
C GLY A 91 0.59 -1.52 -20.42
N GLN A 92 1.43 -2.33 -19.75
CA GLN A 92 1.22 -3.77 -19.61
C GLN A 92 0.03 -4.13 -18.69
N GLY A 93 -0.50 -3.16 -17.93
CA GLY A 93 -1.62 -3.36 -17.01
C GLY A 93 -1.20 -4.13 -15.75
N VAL A 94 -1.73 -3.75 -14.59
CA VAL A 94 -1.45 -4.45 -13.34
C VAL A 94 -2.45 -5.59 -13.20
N THR A 95 -2.08 -6.81 -13.61
CA THR A 95 -2.96 -7.97 -13.38
C THR A 95 -3.14 -8.25 -11.90
N SER A 96 -4.24 -8.90 -11.52
CA SER A 96 -4.49 -9.38 -10.14
C SER A 96 -3.57 -10.52 -9.69
N ASP A 97 -2.65 -10.97 -10.54
CA ASP A 97 -1.67 -12.01 -10.21
C ASP A 97 -0.49 -11.44 -9.40
N MET A 98 -0.23 -12.09 -8.27
CA MET A 98 0.86 -11.75 -7.35
C MET A 98 2.23 -11.76 -8.03
N GLN A 99 2.50 -12.70 -8.96
CA GLN A 99 3.81 -12.78 -9.61
C GLN A 99 4.08 -11.58 -10.50
N THR A 100 3.04 -11.14 -11.21
CA THR A 100 3.08 -9.95 -12.07
C THR A 100 3.25 -8.67 -11.25
N ILE A 101 2.51 -8.51 -10.15
CA ILE A 101 2.69 -7.38 -9.22
C ILE A 101 4.14 -7.36 -8.69
N GLN A 102 4.68 -8.50 -8.28
CA GLN A 102 6.07 -8.61 -7.84
C GLN A 102 7.08 -8.27 -8.96
N HIS A 103 6.78 -8.64 -10.21
CA HIS A 103 7.61 -8.26 -11.35
C HIS A 103 7.66 -6.74 -11.53
N HIS A 104 6.50 -6.08 -11.55
CA HIS A 104 6.44 -4.62 -11.66
C HIS A 104 7.12 -3.92 -10.47
N ILE A 105 7.01 -4.45 -9.25
CA ILE A 105 7.74 -3.91 -8.08
C ILE A 105 9.26 -4.00 -8.26
N ARG A 106 9.78 -5.09 -8.84
CA ARG A 106 11.22 -5.20 -9.16
C ARG A 106 11.63 -4.14 -10.18
N LYS A 107 10.85 -3.95 -11.23
CA LYS A 107 11.10 -2.92 -12.26
C LYS A 107 11.06 -1.51 -11.71
N LEU A 108 10.07 -1.18 -10.88
CA LEU A 108 10.01 0.08 -10.15
C LEU A 108 11.28 0.32 -9.33
N LYS A 109 11.75 -0.68 -8.58
CA LYS A 109 12.98 -0.57 -7.77
C LYS A 109 14.23 -0.35 -8.64
N GLU A 110 14.31 -1.01 -9.80
CA GLU A 110 15.40 -0.80 -10.76
C GLU A 110 15.41 0.64 -11.29
N LEU A 111 14.26 1.14 -11.75
CA LEU A 111 14.12 2.51 -12.25
C LEU A 111 14.36 3.57 -11.17
N GLN A 112 13.78 3.38 -9.97
CA GLN A 112 13.99 4.27 -8.82
C GLN A 112 15.48 4.37 -8.46
N LYS A 113 16.19 3.24 -8.44
CA LYS A 113 17.65 3.22 -8.18
C LYS A 113 18.43 3.95 -9.27
N ALA A 114 18.02 3.83 -10.53
CA ALA A 114 18.65 4.53 -11.65
C ALA A 114 18.40 6.05 -11.60
N TYR A 115 17.20 6.47 -11.17
CA TYR A 115 16.83 7.86 -10.91
C TYR A 115 17.65 8.44 -9.75
N ASP A 116 17.71 7.75 -8.62
CA ASP A 116 18.45 8.21 -7.44
C ASP A 116 19.95 8.40 -7.70
N LYS A 117 20.56 7.53 -8.52
CA LYS A 117 21.97 7.68 -8.93
C LYS A 117 22.25 8.95 -9.75
N ARG A 118 21.24 9.49 -10.44
CA ARG A 118 21.38 10.66 -11.32
C ARG A 118 21.00 11.97 -10.66
N LYS A 119 20.28 11.95 -9.53
CA LYS A 119 20.03 13.13 -8.68
C LYS A 119 21.26 14.03 -8.48
N PRO A 120 22.43 13.53 -8.03
CA PRO A 120 23.60 14.39 -7.84
C PRO A 120 24.13 14.99 -9.15
N ILE A 121 23.99 14.30 -10.28
CA ILE A 121 24.41 14.79 -11.60
C ILE A 121 23.51 15.94 -12.02
N VAL A 122 22.19 15.78 -11.91
CA VAL A 122 21.22 16.83 -12.21
C VAL A 122 21.39 18.05 -11.31
N LEU A 123 21.66 17.84 -10.02
CA LEU A 123 22.00 18.91 -9.10
C LEU A 123 23.27 19.64 -9.55
N SER A 124 24.32 18.92 -9.95
CA SER A 124 25.57 19.51 -10.45
C SER A 124 25.34 20.30 -11.74
N ILE A 125 24.55 19.77 -12.69
CA ILE A 125 24.19 20.47 -13.93
C ILE A 125 23.51 21.80 -13.59
N ASN A 126 22.51 21.77 -12.70
CA ASN A 126 21.77 22.97 -12.31
C ASN A 126 22.63 23.99 -11.56
N LEU A 127 23.54 23.53 -10.69
CA LEU A 127 24.47 24.40 -9.95
C LEU A 127 25.54 25.05 -10.85
N CYS A 128 26.06 24.31 -11.83
CA CYS A 128 27.13 24.81 -12.71
C CYS A 128 26.60 25.59 -13.92
N SER A 129 25.37 25.32 -14.36
CA SER A 129 24.81 25.96 -15.57
C SER A 129 24.80 27.49 -15.59
N PRO A 130 24.57 28.23 -14.48
CA PRO A 130 24.52 29.70 -14.51
C PRO A 130 25.85 30.33 -14.93
N ASP A 131 26.98 29.68 -14.64
CA ASP A 131 28.33 30.15 -15.01
C ASP A 131 28.53 30.22 -16.53
N PHE A 132 27.68 29.53 -17.30
CA PHE A 132 27.76 29.42 -18.76
C PHE A 132 26.61 30.13 -19.49
N LEU A 133 25.71 30.79 -18.75
CA LEU A 133 24.61 31.56 -19.33
C LEU A 133 25.02 33.03 -19.53
N GLN A 134 25.19 33.45 -20.78
CA GLN A 134 25.37 34.85 -21.15
C GLN A 134 24.15 35.36 -21.95
N PRO A 135 23.59 36.53 -21.63
CA PRO A 135 22.32 37.00 -22.20
C PRO A 135 22.33 37.22 -23.71
N ASP A 136 23.50 37.48 -24.30
CA ASP A 136 23.64 37.92 -25.69
C ASP A 136 24.17 36.83 -26.65
N LEU A 137 24.37 35.60 -26.15
CA LEU A 137 24.88 34.47 -26.95
C LEU A 137 23.76 33.49 -27.31
N GLN A 138 23.66 33.14 -28.59
CA GLN A 138 22.69 32.16 -29.08
C GLN A 138 22.85 30.79 -28.40
N ASP A 139 24.09 30.35 -28.19
CA ASP A 139 24.40 29.08 -27.53
C ASP A 139 23.90 29.04 -26.08
N SER A 140 23.91 30.18 -25.39
CA SER A 140 23.39 30.33 -24.03
C SER A 140 21.85 30.21 -24.00
N GLN A 141 21.15 30.77 -24.99
CA GLN A 141 19.70 30.60 -25.12
C GLN A 141 19.33 29.14 -25.37
N GLN A 142 20.08 28.43 -26.24
CA GLN A 142 19.89 27.01 -26.49
C GLN A 142 20.12 26.17 -25.22
N LEU A 143 21.20 26.45 -24.48
CA LEU A 143 21.48 25.80 -23.21
C LEU A 143 20.35 26.01 -22.20
N GLN A 144 19.83 27.24 -22.11
CA GLN A 144 18.72 27.56 -21.20
C GLN A 144 17.45 26.77 -21.55
N VAL A 145 17.11 26.63 -22.83
CA VAL A 145 15.97 25.81 -23.26
C VAL A 145 16.17 24.35 -22.87
N ARG A 146 17.34 23.77 -23.20
CA ARG A 146 17.66 22.38 -22.85
C ARG A 146 17.60 22.11 -21.35
N LEU A 147 18.07 23.05 -20.52
CA LEU A 147 18.00 22.93 -19.06
C LEU A 147 16.56 22.96 -18.55
N LYS A 148 15.71 23.82 -19.12
CA LYS A 148 14.28 23.87 -18.77
C LYS A 148 13.60 22.56 -19.14
N ASP A 149 13.85 22.04 -20.33
CA ASP A 149 13.26 20.79 -20.79
C ASP A 149 13.73 19.60 -19.96
N LEU A 150 15.03 19.51 -19.67
CA LEU A 150 15.60 18.47 -18.82
C LEU A 150 14.97 18.49 -17.42
N ASN A 151 14.89 19.66 -16.77
CA ASN A 151 14.31 19.76 -15.44
C ASN A 151 12.82 19.40 -15.43
N LYS A 152 12.08 19.85 -16.45
CA LYS A 152 10.67 19.50 -16.61
C LYS A 152 10.47 17.98 -16.73
N HIS A 153 11.22 17.32 -17.60
CA HIS A 153 11.15 15.87 -17.80
C HIS A 153 11.59 15.11 -16.54
N TRP A 154 12.65 15.58 -15.90
CA TRP A 154 13.13 15.02 -14.64
C TRP A 154 12.06 15.04 -13.54
N ASP A 155 11.39 16.18 -13.34
CA ASP A 155 10.31 16.31 -12.35
C ASP A 155 9.10 15.45 -12.73
N GLN A 156 8.72 15.43 -14.01
CA GLN A 156 7.62 14.60 -14.52
C GLN A 156 7.87 13.10 -14.34
N LEU A 157 9.10 12.63 -14.60
CA LEU A 157 9.49 11.25 -14.35
C LEU A 157 9.42 10.93 -12.86
N GLY A 158 9.88 11.84 -11.99
CA GLY A 158 9.78 11.70 -10.54
C GLY A 158 8.34 11.51 -10.06
N VAL A 159 7.43 12.38 -10.50
CA VAL A 159 5.99 12.28 -10.20
C VAL A 159 5.42 10.95 -10.74
N SER A 160 5.76 10.60 -11.97
CA SER A 160 5.25 9.38 -12.61
C SER A 160 5.72 8.09 -11.92
N LEU A 161 6.96 8.07 -11.40
CA LEU A 161 7.47 6.97 -10.58
C LEU A 161 6.72 6.85 -9.25
N ASP A 162 6.40 7.98 -8.61
CA ASP A 162 5.67 8.02 -7.35
C ASP A 162 4.20 7.59 -7.51
N GLU A 163 3.55 8.00 -8.60
CA GLU A 163 2.23 7.52 -8.98
C GLU A 163 2.22 6.01 -9.23
N TRP A 164 3.19 5.51 -10.01
CA TRP A 164 3.28 4.10 -10.32
C TRP A 164 3.55 3.26 -9.08
N ARG A 165 4.42 3.74 -8.18
CA ARG A 165 4.65 3.15 -6.87
C ARG A 165 3.37 3.05 -6.04
N SER A 166 2.60 4.12 -5.97
CA SER A 166 1.34 4.16 -5.20
C SER A 166 0.30 3.20 -5.79
N SER A 167 0.16 3.17 -7.11
CA SER A 167 -0.74 2.24 -7.81
C SER A 167 -0.35 0.77 -7.57
N LEU A 168 0.94 0.44 -7.60
CA LEU A 168 1.40 -0.92 -7.30
C LEU A 168 1.19 -1.32 -5.84
N GLN A 169 1.31 -0.38 -4.90
CA GLN A 169 1.03 -0.62 -3.48
C GLN A 169 -0.45 -0.89 -3.25
N GLU A 170 -1.33 -0.11 -3.88
CA GLU A 170 -2.77 -0.32 -3.82
C GLU A 170 -3.17 -1.67 -4.42
N ALA A 171 -2.66 -2.00 -5.61
CA ALA A 171 -2.93 -3.29 -6.25
C ALA A 171 -2.44 -4.48 -5.40
N LEU A 172 -1.27 -4.34 -4.77
CA LEU A 172 -0.73 -5.37 -3.87
C LEU A 172 -1.63 -5.58 -2.65
N LEU A 173 -2.09 -4.49 -2.03
CA LEU A 173 -2.97 -4.56 -0.86
C LEU A 173 -4.31 -5.22 -1.22
N GLN A 174 -4.95 -4.77 -2.30
CA GLN A 174 -6.20 -5.37 -2.79
C GLN A 174 -6.04 -6.86 -3.10
N CYS A 175 -4.91 -7.25 -3.68
CA CYS A 175 -4.61 -8.64 -4.01
C CYS A 175 -4.47 -9.48 -2.74
N GLN A 176 -3.78 -8.95 -1.71
CA GLN A 176 -3.65 -9.60 -0.41
C GLN A 176 -5.00 -9.73 0.31
N ASP A 177 -5.76 -8.65 0.40
CA ASP A 177 -7.09 -8.63 1.01
C ASP A 177 -8.01 -9.67 0.36
N PHE A 178 -8.01 -9.74 -0.97
CA PHE A 178 -8.76 -10.75 -1.70
C PHE A 178 -8.34 -12.18 -1.38
N HIS A 179 -7.02 -12.46 -1.39
CA HIS A 179 -6.51 -13.79 -1.10
C HIS A 179 -6.81 -14.20 0.35
N GLU A 180 -6.66 -13.29 1.31
CA GLU A 180 -6.97 -13.55 2.72
C GLU A 180 -8.46 -13.79 2.94
N MET A 181 -9.33 -12.92 2.42
CA MET A 181 -10.78 -13.07 2.55
C MET A 181 -11.28 -14.35 1.87
N SER A 182 -10.83 -14.62 0.64
CA SER A 182 -11.25 -15.81 -0.10
C SER A 182 -10.79 -17.09 0.57
N HIS A 183 -9.53 -17.14 1.02
CA HIS A 183 -9.00 -18.31 1.73
C HIS A 183 -9.70 -18.52 3.08
N GLY A 184 -9.88 -17.45 3.86
CA GLY A 184 -10.58 -17.50 5.14
C GLY A 184 -12.03 -17.99 4.99
N LEU A 185 -12.75 -17.53 3.96
CA LEU A 185 -14.11 -18.01 3.67
C LEU A 185 -14.14 -19.47 3.24
N LEU A 186 -13.18 -19.94 2.43
CA LEU A 186 -13.10 -21.34 2.03
C LEU A 186 -12.87 -22.27 3.24
N LEU A 187 -11.90 -21.94 4.11
CA LEU A 187 -11.65 -22.69 5.34
C LEU A 187 -12.85 -22.67 6.28
N TRP A 188 -13.53 -21.52 6.39
CA TRP A 188 -14.72 -21.39 7.20
C TRP A 188 -15.87 -22.25 6.66
N LEU A 189 -16.11 -22.26 5.34
CA LEU A 189 -17.12 -23.11 4.70
C LEU A 189 -16.82 -24.60 4.92
N GLU A 190 -15.55 -25.01 4.80
CA GLU A 190 -15.12 -26.38 5.09
C GLU A 190 -15.38 -26.77 6.57
N ASN A 191 -15.15 -25.85 7.51
CA ASN A 191 -15.48 -26.07 8.90
C ASN A 191 -17.01 -26.18 9.13
N ILE A 192 -17.82 -25.38 8.44
CA ILE A 192 -19.29 -25.52 8.48
C ILE A 192 -19.71 -26.89 7.97
N ASP A 193 -19.14 -27.33 6.85
CA ASP A 193 -19.38 -28.67 6.31
C ASP A 193 -19.06 -29.77 7.31
N ARG A 194 -17.90 -29.69 7.97
CA ARG A 194 -17.50 -30.65 8.99
C ARG A 194 -18.49 -30.67 10.17
N ARG A 195 -18.91 -29.50 10.67
CA ARG A 195 -19.88 -29.39 11.79
C ARG A 195 -21.25 -29.92 11.39
N ARG A 196 -21.73 -29.63 10.19
CA ARG A 196 -22.96 -30.19 9.63
C ARG A 196 -22.88 -31.71 9.57
N ASN A 197 -21.79 -32.25 9.03
CA ASN A 197 -21.57 -33.68 8.91
C ASN A 197 -21.46 -34.37 10.27
N GLN A 198 -21.02 -33.69 11.33
CA GLN A 198 -21.02 -34.21 12.70
C GLN A 198 -22.42 -34.25 13.33
N ALA A 199 -23.32 -33.36 12.89
CA ALA A 199 -24.72 -33.40 13.30
C ALA A 199 -25.52 -34.50 12.58
N LEU A 200 -24.92 -35.20 11.62
CA LEU A 200 -25.52 -36.25 10.80
C LEU A 200 -24.72 -37.58 10.94
N PRO A 201 -25.32 -38.77 10.70
CA PRO A 201 -26.73 -39.04 10.38
C PRO A 201 -27.65 -38.91 11.60
N ILE A 202 -28.94 -38.75 11.31
CA ILE A 202 -30.03 -38.72 12.30
C ILE A 202 -30.55 -40.15 12.41
N ASP A 203 -30.17 -40.88 13.45
CA ASP A 203 -30.79 -42.19 13.71
C ASP A 203 -32.06 -41.98 14.53
N ALA A 204 -33.15 -42.61 14.11
CA ALA A 204 -34.47 -42.47 14.75
C ALA A 204 -34.53 -43.06 16.17
N ASP A 205 -33.57 -43.91 16.53
CA ASP A 205 -33.48 -44.59 17.83
C ASP A 205 -32.71 -43.77 18.89
N GLN A 206 -32.34 -42.53 18.58
CA GLN A 206 -31.60 -41.65 19.50
C GLN A 206 -32.54 -40.94 20.49
N ASP A 207 -32.05 -40.75 21.72
CA ASP A 207 -32.80 -40.05 22.77
C ASP A 207 -33.19 -38.62 22.35
N ALA A 208 -34.35 -38.16 22.82
CA ALA A 208 -34.92 -36.86 22.46
C ALA A 208 -33.96 -35.67 22.71
N ASP A 209 -33.19 -35.73 23.80
CA ASP A 209 -32.18 -34.71 24.13
C ASP A 209 -31.07 -34.63 23.07
N ALA A 210 -30.64 -35.76 22.51
CA ALA A 210 -29.59 -35.81 21.49
C ALA A 210 -30.10 -35.30 20.12
N LEU A 211 -31.39 -35.52 19.82
CA LEU A 211 -32.05 -34.95 18.63
C LEU A 211 -32.22 -33.43 18.77
N GLN A 212 -32.60 -32.95 19.96
CA GLN A 212 -32.73 -31.52 20.23
C GLN A 212 -31.38 -30.80 20.11
N GLN A 213 -30.31 -31.36 20.70
CA GLN A 213 -28.95 -30.80 20.58
C GLN A 213 -28.49 -30.67 19.11
N ARG A 214 -28.79 -31.66 18.27
CA ARG A 214 -28.51 -31.60 16.82
C ARG A 214 -29.32 -30.51 16.13
N HIS A 215 -30.59 -30.35 16.49
CA HIS A 215 -31.45 -29.32 15.93
C HIS A 215 -30.91 -27.93 16.24
N ASP A 216 -30.49 -27.70 17.49
CA ASP A 216 -29.91 -26.44 17.91
C ASP A 216 -28.57 -26.16 17.19
N ALA A 217 -27.72 -27.19 17.03
CA ALA A 217 -26.47 -27.08 16.29
C ALA A 217 -26.68 -26.71 14.81
N LEU A 218 -27.62 -27.36 14.12
CA LEU A 218 -27.96 -27.05 12.73
C LEU A 218 -28.62 -25.67 12.58
N THR A 219 -29.41 -25.25 13.57
CA THR A 219 -30.02 -23.91 13.61
C THR A 219 -28.94 -22.84 13.74
N GLN A 220 -27.96 -23.05 14.61
CA GLN A 220 -26.81 -22.17 14.76
C GLN A 220 -26.01 -22.08 13.45
N ILE A 221 -25.70 -23.23 12.82
CA ILE A 221 -25.03 -23.26 11.51
C ILE A 221 -25.81 -22.45 10.47
N ARG A 222 -27.14 -22.59 10.41
CA ARG A 222 -27.98 -21.83 9.48
C ARG A 222 -27.86 -20.33 9.70
N GLN A 223 -27.85 -19.89 10.95
CA GLN A 223 -27.69 -18.47 11.29
C GLN A 223 -26.32 -17.96 10.83
N GLU A 224 -25.25 -18.67 11.14
CA GLU A 224 -23.90 -18.29 10.72
C GLU A 224 -23.75 -18.20 9.19
N LEU A 225 -24.40 -19.12 8.45
CA LEU A 225 -24.46 -19.07 6.98
C LEU A 225 -25.19 -17.82 6.47
N LEU A 226 -26.30 -17.42 7.09
CA LEU A 226 -27.00 -16.18 6.73
C LEU A 226 -26.15 -14.94 7.00
N ASP A 227 -25.51 -14.88 8.17
CA ASP A 227 -24.65 -13.75 8.55
C ASP A 227 -23.41 -13.62 7.65
N SER A 228 -22.91 -14.75 7.13
CA SER A 228 -21.76 -14.78 6.23
C SER A 228 -22.03 -14.19 4.83
N GLN A 229 -23.29 -13.95 4.46
CA GLN A 229 -23.63 -13.35 3.16
C GLN A 229 -23.00 -11.96 2.97
N LEU A 230 -22.91 -11.16 4.03
CA LEU A 230 -22.24 -9.85 3.97
C LEU A 230 -20.75 -9.99 3.65
N LYS A 231 -20.08 -11.01 4.21
CA LYS A 231 -18.66 -11.28 3.93
C LYS A 231 -18.45 -11.68 2.47
N VAL A 232 -19.36 -12.46 1.89
CA VAL A 232 -19.32 -12.81 0.46
C VAL A 232 -19.58 -11.58 -0.41
N SER A 233 -20.46 -10.66 0.01
CA SER A 233 -20.64 -9.37 -0.67
C SER A 233 -19.37 -8.52 -0.62
N SER A 234 -18.71 -8.41 0.54
CA SER A 234 -17.44 -7.70 0.65
C SER A 234 -16.35 -8.34 -0.23
N LEU A 235 -16.29 -9.68 -0.31
CA LEU A 235 -15.38 -10.36 -1.22
C LEU A 235 -15.68 -10.04 -2.69
N GLN A 236 -16.96 -9.90 -3.07
CA GLN A 236 -17.35 -9.46 -4.42
C GLN A 236 -16.86 -8.04 -4.69
N ASP A 237 -17.02 -7.12 -3.74
CA ASP A 237 -16.58 -5.73 -3.89
C ASP A 237 -15.07 -5.62 -4.08
N VAL A 238 -14.29 -6.32 -3.23
CA VAL A 238 -12.82 -6.40 -3.37
C VAL A 238 -12.44 -7.03 -4.70
N SER A 239 -13.13 -8.09 -5.12
CA SER A 239 -12.89 -8.70 -6.43
C SER A 239 -13.11 -7.70 -7.55
N LEU A 240 -14.19 -6.90 -7.54
CA LEU A 240 -14.47 -5.90 -8.57
C LEU A 240 -13.38 -4.83 -8.64
N GLN A 241 -12.89 -4.34 -7.50
CA GLN A 241 -11.79 -3.37 -7.45
C GLN A 241 -10.53 -3.94 -8.12
N LEU A 242 -10.19 -5.20 -7.86
CA LEU A 242 -9.08 -5.88 -8.53
C LEU A 242 -9.24 -5.94 -10.05
N LEU A 243 -10.46 -6.16 -10.56
CA LEU A 243 -10.68 -6.22 -12.01
C LEU A 243 -10.54 -4.86 -12.68
N LEU A 244 -10.92 -3.79 -12.00
CA LEU A 244 -10.80 -2.42 -12.51
C LEU A 244 -9.33 -2.03 -12.73
N HIS A 245 -8.43 -2.55 -11.89
CA HIS A 245 -6.99 -2.29 -12.00
C HIS A 245 -6.29 -3.25 -12.98
N SER A 246 -6.91 -4.40 -13.30
CA SER A 246 -6.39 -5.37 -14.25
C SER A 246 -6.86 -5.13 -15.69
N GLN A 247 -5.98 -4.67 -16.57
CA GLN A 247 -6.26 -4.59 -18.02
C GLN A 247 -5.99 -5.93 -18.75
N GLY A 248 -6.38 -7.08 -18.17
CA GLY A 248 -6.06 -8.39 -18.77
C GLY A 248 -6.86 -9.59 -18.25
N SER A 249 -6.67 -10.74 -18.91
CA SER A 249 -7.39 -12.02 -18.68
C SER A 249 -7.13 -12.68 -17.32
N GLY A 250 -6.17 -12.18 -16.53
CA GLY A 250 -5.88 -12.67 -15.16
C GLY A 250 -7.02 -12.48 -14.15
N CYS A 251 -8.06 -11.73 -14.52
CA CYS A 251 -9.25 -11.50 -13.70
C CYS A 251 -10.21 -12.73 -13.64
N SER A 252 -9.87 -13.84 -14.33
CA SER A 252 -10.65 -15.08 -14.31
C SER A 252 -10.61 -15.78 -12.94
N GLU A 253 -9.45 -15.85 -12.28
CA GLU A 253 -9.31 -16.58 -11.01
C GLU A 253 -10.13 -15.93 -9.88
N ALA A 254 -10.09 -14.61 -9.78
CA ALA A 254 -10.82 -13.90 -8.73
C ALA A 254 -12.34 -14.11 -8.88
N LYS A 255 -12.85 -13.99 -10.11
CA LYS A 255 -14.25 -14.28 -10.45
C LYS A 255 -14.64 -15.72 -10.13
N GLU A 256 -13.78 -16.67 -10.47
CA GLU A 256 -14.03 -18.09 -10.22
C GLU A 256 -14.10 -18.37 -8.72
N LYS A 257 -13.14 -17.88 -7.91
CA LYS A 257 -13.17 -18.06 -6.45
C LYS A 257 -14.41 -17.46 -5.81
N VAL A 258 -14.77 -16.23 -6.19
CA VAL A 258 -16.00 -15.57 -5.73
C VAL A 258 -17.23 -16.42 -6.08
N HIS A 259 -17.29 -16.94 -7.30
CA HIS A 259 -18.39 -17.79 -7.75
C HIS A 259 -18.45 -19.09 -6.95
N VAL A 260 -17.32 -19.78 -6.76
CA VAL A 260 -17.22 -21.02 -5.97
C VAL A 260 -17.68 -20.81 -4.54
N ILE A 261 -17.20 -19.76 -3.86
CA ILE A 261 -17.56 -19.43 -2.48
C ILE A 261 -19.06 -19.11 -2.39
N GLY A 262 -19.56 -18.23 -3.27
CA GLY A 262 -20.98 -17.86 -3.28
C GLY A 262 -21.90 -19.04 -3.58
N ASN A 263 -21.52 -19.90 -4.52
CA ASN A 263 -22.28 -21.10 -4.84
C ASN A 263 -22.26 -22.10 -3.68
N ARG A 264 -21.09 -22.35 -3.05
CA ARG A 264 -20.99 -23.28 -1.92
C ARG A 264 -21.82 -22.81 -0.74
N LEU A 265 -21.77 -21.51 -0.42
CA LEU A 265 -22.62 -20.92 0.62
C LEU A 265 -24.11 -21.18 0.35
N LYS A 266 -24.54 -20.94 -0.90
CA LYS A 266 -25.94 -21.14 -1.32
C LYS A 266 -26.37 -22.60 -1.23
N VAL A 267 -25.50 -23.53 -1.62
CA VAL A 267 -25.75 -24.98 -1.53
C VAL A 267 -25.85 -25.40 -0.07
N LEU A 268 -24.88 -25.03 0.77
CA LEU A 268 -24.88 -25.34 2.20
C LEU A 268 -26.13 -24.84 2.92
N LEU A 269 -26.55 -23.62 2.61
CA LEU A 269 -27.78 -23.06 3.19
C LEU A 269 -29.02 -23.91 2.83
N LYS A 270 -29.10 -24.43 1.60
CA LYS A 270 -30.18 -25.33 1.17
C LYS A 270 -30.10 -26.68 1.88
N GLU A 271 -28.91 -27.25 1.99
CA GLU A 271 -28.64 -28.53 2.66
C GLU A 271 -29.04 -28.46 4.12
N VAL A 272 -28.53 -27.49 4.88
CA VAL A 272 -28.86 -27.31 6.31
C VAL A 272 -30.36 -27.03 6.51
N THR A 273 -30.99 -26.26 5.62
CA THR A 273 -32.44 -26.02 5.67
C THR A 273 -33.26 -27.29 5.37
N HIS A 274 -32.71 -28.21 4.58
CA HIS A 274 -33.33 -29.51 4.36
C HIS A 274 -33.15 -30.42 5.58
N ASP A 275 -31.94 -30.51 6.12
CA ASP A 275 -31.64 -31.33 7.30
C ASP A 275 -32.49 -30.92 8.51
N LEU A 276 -32.65 -29.61 8.75
CA LEU A 276 -33.52 -29.10 9.81
C LEU A 276 -34.97 -29.52 9.62
N ARG A 277 -35.47 -29.56 8.38
CA ARG A 277 -36.84 -30.02 8.09
C ARG A 277 -37.00 -31.52 8.31
N GLU A 278 -36.00 -32.33 7.94
CA GLU A 278 -36.05 -33.77 8.19
C GLU A 278 -35.94 -34.08 9.69
N LEU A 279 -35.05 -33.39 10.41
CA LEU A 279 -34.90 -33.54 11.85
C LEU A 279 -36.16 -33.13 12.62
N ALA A 280 -36.82 -32.04 12.22
CA ALA A 280 -38.10 -31.63 12.81
C ALA A 280 -39.18 -32.73 12.65
N LYS A 281 -39.28 -33.37 11.47
CA LYS A 281 -40.21 -34.50 11.27
C LYS A 281 -39.89 -35.68 12.20
N THR A 282 -38.61 -35.98 12.42
CA THR A 282 -38.23 -37.09 13.32
C THR A 282 -38.55 -36.78 14.78
N LEU A 283 -38.39 -35.53 15.22
CA LEU A 283 -38.77 -35.07 16.55
C LEU A 283 -40.29 -35.14 16.77
N ASP A 284 -41.10 -34.68 15.81
CA ASP A 284 -42.56 -34.75 15.88
C ASP A 284 -43.08 -36.20 15.95
N MET A 285 -42.41 -37.12 15.27
CA MET A 285 -42.77 -38.54 15.25
C MET A 285 -42.34 -39.25 16.54
N SER A 286 -41.19 -38.90 17.11
CA SER A 286 -40.70 -39.41 18.40
C SER A 286 -41.56 -38.90 19.57
N SER A 287 -41.98 -37.63 19.57
CA SER A 287 -42.88 -37.10 20.60
C SER A 287 -44.24 -37.82 20.58
N SER A 288 -44.78 -38.07 19.39
CA SER A 288 -46.03 -38.80 19.21
C SER A 288 -45.95 -40.25 19.72
N GLN A 289 -44.80 -40.91 19.61
CA GLN A 289 -44.57 -42.25 20.15
C GLN A 289 -44.44 -42.26 21.68
N GLN A 290 -43.76 -41.26 22.25
CA GLN A 290 -43.65 -41.12 23.71
C GLN A 290 -45.02 -40.88 24.37
N ASP A 291 -45.87 -40.04 23.79
CA ASP A 291 -47.23 -39.78 24.30
C ASP A 291 -48.09 -41.06 24.34
N LEU A 292 -48.01 -41.92 23.31
CA LEU A 292 -48.76 -43.19 23.26
C LEU A 292 -48.24 -44.22 24.29
N SER A 293 -46.93 -44.25 24.52
CA SER A 293 -46.33 -45.13 25.53
C SER A 293 -46.63 -44.67 26.97
N SER A 294 -46.76 -43.35 27.19
CA SER A 294 -47.15 -42.75 28.47
C SER A 294 -48.59 -43.14 28.88
N TRP A 295 -49.48 -43.29 27.90
CA TRP A 295 -50.88 -43.69 28.15
C TRP A 295 -51.05 -45.21 28.32
N SER A 296 -50.21 -46.03 27.67
CA SER A 296 -50.26 -47.49 27.83
C SER A 296 -49.69 -47.98 29.17
N SER A 297 -48.91 -47.16 29.89
CA SER A 297 -48.34 -47.52 31.19
C SER A 297 -49.31 -47.28 32.37
N ALA A 298 -50.53 -46.80 32.13
CA ALA A 298 -51.49 -46.42 33.17
C ALA A 298 -52.50 -47.52 33.55
N ASP A 299 -52.50 -48.68 32.88
CA ASP A 299 -53.53 -49.73 33.02
C ASP A 299 -53.08 -51.00 33.78
N ASP A 300 -52.13 -50.89 34.71
CA ASP A 300 -51.79 -51.98 35.65
C ASP A 300 -51.95 -51.51 37.11
N LEU A 301 -53.19 -51.32 37.56
CA LEU A 301 -53.52 -51.32 39.00
C LEU A 301 -54.87 -52.01 39.26
N ASP A 302 -54.76 -53.14 39.93
CA ASP A 302 -55.77 -54.17 40.12
C ASP A 302 -57.09 -53.73 40.77
N THR A 303 -58.11 -54.44 40.32
CA THR A 303 -59.45 -54.53 40.88
C THR A 303 -59.44 -55.31 42.18
N SER A 304 -59.93 -54.74 43.29
CA SER A 304 -60.82 -55.42 44.26
C SER A 304 -61.14 -54.59 45.52
N GLY A 305 -62.44 -54.45 45.81
CA GLY A 305 -62.94 -54.63 47.18
C GLY A 305 -63.56 -53.44 47.93
N SER A 306 -64.88 -53.26 47.74
CA SER A 306 -65.88 -53.12 48.82
C SER A 306 -66.33 -51.73 49.35
N LEU A 307 -67.61 -51.44 49.01
CA LEU A 307 -68.77 -50.99 49.81
C LEU A 307 -68.72 -49.70 50.68
N SER A 308 -69.69 -48.82 50.39
CA SER A 308 -70.06 -47.50 50.96
C SER A 308 -70.66 -47.56 52.40
N PRO A 309 -71.32 -46.51 52.98
CA PRO A 309 -71.41 -45.06 52.66
C PRO A 309 -71.31 -44.10 53.90
N ALA A 310 -71.24 -42.78 53.69
CA ALA A 310 -72.08 -41.77 54.40
C ALA A 310 -71.75 -40.29 54.03
N SER A 311 -72.81 -39.58 53.64
CA SER A 311 -73.19 -38.17 53.87
C SER A 311 -72.16 -37.10 54.24
N GLY A 312 -72.20 -35.97 53.51
CA GLY A 312 -71.59 -34.72 53.97
C GLY A 312 -71.66 -33.54 53.00
N ARG A 313 -72.87 -33.01 52.80
CA ARG A 313 -73.24 -31.68 52.27
C ARG A 313 -72.16 -30.57 52.41
N SER A 314 -71.86 -29.83 51.32
CA SER A 314 -72.03 -28.36 51.18
C SER A 314 -71.19 -27.77 50.03
N THR A 315 -71.87 -27.13 49.07
CA THR A 315 -71.39 -25.97 48.27
C THR A 315 -72.06 -24.69 48.85
N PRO A 316 -71.78 -23.42 48.46
CA PRO A 316 -71.06 -22.96 47.26
C PRO A 316 -70.26 -21.63 47.40
N SER A 317 -69.86 -21.10 46.24
CA SER A 317 -69.51 -19.69 45.89
C SER A 317 -68.03 -19.32 46.05
N ARG A 318 -67.39 -18.57 45.14
CA ARG A 318 -67.84 -17.49 44.21
C ARG A 318 -66.78 -17.40 43.08
N GLN A 319 -67.13 -17.41 41.79
CA GLN A 319 -67.20 -16.23 40.90
C GLN A 319 -66.04 -15.22 41.10
N ARG A 320 -65.39 -14.62 40.09
CA ARG A 320 -65.63 -14.45 38.65
C ARG A 320 -64.61 -13.42 38.14
N SER A 321 -64.08 -13.62 36.92
CA SER A 321 -63.62 -12.60 35.92
C SER A 321 -62.59 -11.53 36.34
N GLN A 322 -61.91 -10.76 35.50
CA GLN A 322 -61.58 -10.65 34.06
C GLN A 322 -60.54 -9.50 34.02
N ARG A 323 -59.45 -9.60 33.27
CA ARG A 323 -59.24 -8.99 31.93
C ARG A 323 -58.60 -7.60 32.01
N GLY A 324 -57.42 -7.51 31.37
CA GLY A 324 -56.87 -6.37 30.60
C GLY A 324 -56.66 -5.03 31.33
N ASP A 325 -55.46 -4.48 31.24
CA ASP A 325 -55.11 -3.64 30.09
C ASP A 325 -53.59 -3.36 30.05
N SER A 326 -53.21 -2.87 28.88
CA SER A 326 -51.91 -2.67 28.26
C SER A 326 -51.23 -1.38 28.71
N SER A 327 -49.90 -1.31 28.58
CA SER A 327 -49.13 -0.25 27.89
C SER A 327 -47.73 -0.04 28.50
N ALA A 328 -46.72 -0.08 27.63
CA ALA A 328 -45.31 0.23 27.87
C ALA A 328 -45.04 1.76 27.74
N PRO A 329 -43.81 2.26 27.56
CA PRO A 329 -42.54 2.11 28.31
C PRO A 329 -41.94 3.49 28.70
N GLN A 330 -40.82 3.55 29.46
CA GLN A 330 -39.79 4.58 29.25
C GLN A 330 -38.41 4.23 29.87
N PRO A 331 -37.29 4.75 29.30
CA PRO A 331 -35.91 4.39 29.66
C PRO A 331 -35.20 5.44 30.53
N GLY A 332 -34.30 5.01 31.43
CA GLY A 332 -33.27 5.85 32.07
C GLY A 332 -31.92 5.56 31.41
N ALA A 333 -31.16 6.52 30.87
CA ALA A 333 -30.43 7.64 31.50
C ALA A 333 -28.92 7.36 31.42
N CYS A 334 -28.26 8.00 30.45
CA CYS A 334 -26.80 8.03 30.26
C CYS A 334 -26.17 9.07 31.20
N VAL A 335 -24.98 8.75 31.73
CA VAL A 335 -24.11 9.70 32.44
C VAL A 335 -22.85 9.98 31.60
N SER A 336 -22.53 11.26 31.54
CA SER A 336 -21.53 11.95 30.72
C SER A 336 -20.07 11.79 31.17
N GLY A 337 -19.14 12.01 30.24
CA GLY A 337 -17.72 12.37 30.49
C GLY A 337 -17.16 13.30 29.37
N PRO A 338 -16.18 14.17 29.64
CA PRO A 338 -16.03 15.50 29.01
C PRO A 338 -14.89 15.61 27.94
N PRO A 339 -14.68 16.79 27.30
CA PRO A 339 -14.25 16.88 25.90
C PRO A 339 -12.77 17.21 25.71
N HIS A 340 -12.20 16.76 24.58
CA HIS A 340 -10.94 17.29 24.04
C HIS A 340 -11.21 18.23 22.86
N ARG A 341 -10.81 19.49 23.05
CA ARG A 341 -10.68 20.51 22.01
C ARG A 341 -9.53 20.15 21.07
N TYR A 342 -9.77 20.28 19.77
CA TYR A 342 -8.73 20.69 18.83
C TYR A 342 -9.26 21.80 17.93
N ARG A 343 -8.43 22.83 17.79
CA ARG A 343 -8.63 24.02 16.96
C ARG A 343 -7.47 24.04 15.97
N SER A 344 -7.73 24.59 14.79
CA SER A 344 -6.77 25.20 13.85
C SER A 344 -6.04 24.22 12.92
N VAL A 345 -5.73 24.50 11.65
CA VAL A 345 -5.53 25.77 10.90
C VAL A 345 -5.79 25.51 9.40
N ALA A 346 -6.23 26.54 8.69
CA ALA A 346 -6.22 26.65 7.23
C ALA A 346 -4.84 27.04 6.70
N LEU A 347 -4.37 26.42 5.62
CA LEU A 347 -3.54 27.03 4.58
C LEU A 347 -3.84 26.34 3.26
#